data_AF-A0A834SWK0-F1
#
_entry.id   AF-A0A834SWK0-F1
#
_cell.length_a   1.000
_cell.length_b   1.000
_cell.length_c   1.000
_cell.angle_alpha   90.00
_cell.angle_beta   90.00
_cell.angle_gamma   90.00
#
_symmetry.space_group_name_H-M   'P 1'
#
loop_
_entity.id
_entity.type
_entity.pdbx_description
1 polymer ?
#
loop_
_entity_poly.entity_id
_entity_poly.type
_entity_poly.pdbx_seq_one_letter_code
_entity_poly.pdbx_strand_id
1 'polypeptide(L)' 'MVDDLPVVTVVADVCGVCQLGKMSQMPFPTNQAWRASEKLQLIHTDVCGPMSV' A
#
# COMPACT_ATOMS: atom_id res chain seq x y z
N MET A 1 -14.25 -22.97 -38.17
CA MET A 1 -14.66 -21.77 -37.41
C MET A 1 -15.21 -22.27 -36.09
N VAL A 2 -14.87 -21.63 -34.97
CA VAL A 2 -15.35 -22.07 -33.66
C VAL A 2 -16.61 -21.29 -33.34
N ASP A 3 -17.73 -21.99 -33.36
CA ASP A 3 -19.03 -21.51 -32.90
C ASP A 3 -19.21 -21.97 -31.44
N ASP A 4 -19.93 -21.19 -30.62
CA ASP A 4 -20.25 -21.45 -29.20
C ASP A 4 -19.17 -21.17 -28.13
N LEU A 5 -18.28 -20.19 -28.32
CA LEU A 5 -17.51 -19.68 -27.17
C LEU A 5 -18.42 -18.83 -26.26
N PRO A 6 -18.48 -19.13 -24.95
CA PRO A 6 -19.25 -18.32 -24.01
C PRO A 6 -18.70 -16.89 -23.98
N VAL A 7 -19.59 -15.92 -24.18
CA VAL A 7 -19.25 -14.50 -24.07
C VAL A 7 -18.93 -14.20 -22.61
N VAL A 8 -17.64 -14.02 -22.31
CA VAL A 8 -17.20 -13.56 -21.00
C VAL A 8 -17.56 -12.08 -20.89
N THR A 9 -18.62 -11.78 -20.16
CA THR A 9 -18.99 -10.42 -19.82
C THR A 9 -18.00 -9.90 -18.77
N VAL A 10 -17.15 -8.96 -19.16
CA VAL A 10 -16.27 -8.29 -18.22
C VAL A 10 -17.13 -7.36 -17.38
N VAL A 11 -17.43 -7.78 -16.16
CA VAL A 11 -18.09 -6.92 -15.16
C VAL A 11 -17.12 -5.77 -14.89
N ALA A 12 -17.56 -4.52 -15.09
CA ALA A 12 -16.73 -3.33 -14.85
C ALA A 12 -16.38 -3.13 -13.36
N ASP A 13 -16.93 -3.99 -12.49
CA ASP A 13 -16.69 -3.98 -11.06
C ASP A 13 -15.34 -4.62 -10.71
N VAL A 14 -14.63 -3.97 -9.80
CA VAL A 14 -13.38 -4.46 -9.26
C VAL A 14 -13.65 -5.74 -8.48
N CYS A 15 -13.01 -6.85 -8.88
CA CYS A 15 -13.09 -8.10 -8.11
C CYS A 15 -12.45 -7.93 -6.73
N GLY A 16 -13.24 -8.02 -5.66
CA GLY A 16 -12.78 -7.83 -4.28
C GLY A 16 -11.69 -8.82 -3.86
N VAL A 17 -11.74 -10.07 -4.32
CA VAL A 17 -10.70 -11.08 -4.05
C VAL A 17 -9.37 -10.68 -4.70
N CYS A 18 -9.41 -10.21 -5.94
CA CYS A 18 -8.22 -9.70 -6.63
C CYS A 18 -7.70 -8.42 -5.98
N GLN A 19 -8.58 -7.52 -5.54
CA GLN A 19 -8.20 -6.27 -4.89
C GLN A 19 -7.50 -6.50 -3.55
N LEU A 20 -8.01 -7.43 -2.74
CA LEU A 20 -7.41 -7.79 -1.45
C LEU A 20 -6.14 -8.64 -1.62
N GLY A 21 -6.15 -9.60 -2.56
CA GLY A 21 -5.01 -10.49 -2.80
C GLY A 21 -3.87 -9.86 -3.61
N LYS A 22 -4.17 -8.85 -4.44
CA LYS A 22 -3.22 -8.04 -5.21
C LYS A 22 -3.26 -6.58 -4.78
N MET A 23 -3.30 -6.32 -3.48
CA MET A 23 -3.10 -4.96 -3.02
C MET A 23 -1.64 -4.57 -3.28
N SER A 24 -1.35 -4.02 -4.47
CA SER A 24 -0.14 -3.24 -4.68
C SER A 24 -0.22 -2.11 -3.68
N GLN A 25 0.70 -2.07 -2.70
CA GLN A 25 0.78 -0.94 -1.78
C GLN A 25 0.71 0.33 -2.63
N MET A 26 -0.32 1.15 -2.36
CA MET A 26 -0.32 2.49 -2.95
C MET A 26 0.97 3.17 -2.52
N PRO A 27 1.61 3.95 -3.40
CA PRO A 27 2.82 4.66 -3.03
C PRO A 27 2.55 5.44 -1.76
N PHE A 28 3.49 5.38 -0.81
CA PHE A 28 3.42 6.22 0.38
C PHE A 28 3.26 7.67 -0.07
N PRO A 29 2.40 8.45 0.60
CA PRO A 29 2.24 9.84 0.25
C PRO A 29 3.60 10.54 0.31
N THR A 30 4.02 11.08 -0.82
CA THR A 30 5.26 11.82 -0.94
C THR A 30 5.12 13.16 -0.20
N ASN A 31 6.22 13.66 0.36
CA ASN A 31 6.28 14.94 1.09
C ASN A 31 5.43 15.04 2.38
N GLN A 32 4.91 13.93 2.91
CA GLN A 32 4.27 13.92 4.25
C GLN A 32 5.25 13.61 5.39
N ALA A 33 6.54 13.51 5.11
CA ALA A 33 7.56 13.30 6.14
C ALA A 33 7.69 14.57 6.99
N TRP A 34 7.15 14.53 8.20
CA TRP A 34 7.33 15.59 9.17
C TRP A 34 8.69 15.44 9.87
N ARG A 35 9.42 16.55 10.00
CA ARG A 35 10.66 16.61 10.78
C ARG A 35 10.70 17.93 11.54
N ALA A 36 11.20 17.87 12.77
CA ALA A 36 11.52 19.08 13.53
C ALA A 36 12.47 19.98 12.74
N SER A 37 12.11 21.26 12.63
CA SER A 37 12.90 22.34 11.99
C SER A 37 13.45 23.35 13.00
N GLU A 38 12.82 23.45 14.19
CA GLU A 38 13.17 24.39 15.24
C GLU A 38 13.60 23.70 16.52
N LYS A 39 14.34 24.42 17.36
CA LYS A 39 14.73 23.93 18.69
C LYS A 39 13.49 23.63 19.52
N LEU A 40 13.55 22.56 20.31
CA LEU A 40 12.50 22.11 21.24
C LEU A 40 11.21 21.59 20.56
N GLN A 41 11.19 21.42 19.24
CA GLN A 41 10.13 20.66 18.57
C GLN A 41 10.24 19.15 18.86
N LEU A 42 9.11 18.46 18.74
CA LEU A 42 9.00 17.03 19.00
C LEU A 42 9.92 16.23 18.07
N ILE A 43 10.60 15.20 18.58
CA ILE A 43 11.40 14.28 17.77
C ILE A 43 10.83 12.88 17.96
N HIS A 44 10.46 12.24 16.86
CA HIS A 44 10.15 10.81 16.85
C HIS A 44 11.44 10.03 16.60
N THR A 45 11.88 9.27 17.61
CA THR A 45 13.03 8.37 17.52
C THR A 45 12.56 6.94 17.64
N ASP A 46 13.11 6.05 16.83
CA ASP A 46 12.91 4.62 17.02
C ASP A 46 13.85 4.09 18.11
N VAL A 47 13.42 3.04 18.80
CA VAL A 47 14.26 2.35 19.77
C VAL A 47 14.85 1.14 19.05
N CYS A 48 16.16 0.93 19.18
CA CYS A 48 16.77 -0.25 18.60
C CYS A 48 16.22 -1.53 19.26
N GLY A 49 16.17 -2.61 18.47
CA GLY A 49 15.79 -3.94 18.92
C GLY A 49 16.79 -4.54 19.92
N PRO A 50 16.59 -5.80 20.35
CA PRO A 50 17.30 -6.40 21.47
C PRO A 50 18.82 -6.21 21.37
N MET A 51 19.38 -5.55 22.37
CA MET A 51 20.82 -5.37 22.53
C MET A 51 21.35 -6.50 23.42
N SER A 52 22.36 -7.23 22.94
CA SER A 52 23.17 -8.06 23.83
C SER A 52 24.01 -7.13 24.70
N VAL A 53 23.84 -7.26 26.01
CA VAL A 53 24.69 -6.64 27.04
C VAL A 53 25.94 -7.49 27.23
#